data_AF-X0WXD6-F1
#
_entry.id   AF-X0WXD6-F1
#
_cell.length_a   1.000
_cell.length_b   1.000
_cell.length_c   1.000
_cell.angle_alpha   90.00
_cell.angle_beta   90.00
_cell.angle_gamma   90.00
#
_symmetry.space_group_name_H-M   'P 1'
#
loop_
_entity.id
_entity.type
_entity.pdbx_description
1 polymer ?
#
loop_
_entity_poly.entity_id
_entity_poly.type
_entity_poly.pdbx_seq_one_letter_code
_entity_poly.pdbx_strand_id
1 'polypeptide(L)'
;HYFDPRLLMVFYRVLLNDEKARLVLKNNHIKAILVSHYIGLGSGPLSRVALKMKIPVYWKGGGHEIIALTVFNKLSQVYDYPRKPSKKLIDLLVKKYKKKVESEFNKFIDESIKLSRYGSFSVAYNNVLSSSVSKDKFLKKMQLKKKPIFFVMLHAFNDHPHSHFKKMLFNDYYDWFIQTFNFAKSDPSKNWIFKEHPANKFYPTKDLDFKEIMKSLPQHVKFVSRNSSIGASVVLNAADLIVTCLGTAGVEMPALRGIP
;
A
#
# COMPACT_ATOMS: atom_id res chain seq x y z
N HIS A 1 26.39 -10.74 2.72
CA HIS A 1 25.72 -9.55 2.16
C HIS A 1 26.37 -8.21 2.55
N TYR A 2 27.63 -8.14 2.99
CA TYR A 2 28.19 -6.89 3.56
C TYR A 2 28.70 -5.86 2.54
N PHE A 3 28.87 -6.22 1.26
CA PHE A 3 29.27 -5.29 0.20
C PHE A 3 28.46 -5.55 -1.07
N ASP A 4 27.28 -4.94 -1.16
CA ASP A 4 26.55 -4.84 -2.41
C ASP A 4 26.85 -3.47 -3.06
N PRO A 5 27.54 -3.42 -4.21
CA PRO A 5 27.88 -2.14 -4.86
C PRO A 5 26.64 -1.32 -5.24
N ARG A 6 25.46 -1.95 -5.36
CA ARG A 6 24.19 -1.24 -5.56
C ARG A 6 23.84 -0.34 -4.38
N LEU A 7 24.18 -0.75 -3.15
CA LEU A 7 23.99 0.08 -1.95
C LEU A 7 24.89 1.32 -2.00
N LEU A 8 26.15 1.18 -2.40
CA LEU A 8 27.07 2.31 -2.57
C LEU A 8 26.49 3.34 -3.57
N MET A 9 25.93 2.87 -4.68
CA MET A 9 25.27 3.74 -5.65
C MET A 9 24.05 4.47 -5.08
N VAL A 10 23.26 3.80 -4.24
CA VAL A 10 22.12 4.44 -3.55
C VAL A 10 22.62 5.53 -2.59
N PHE A 11 23.59 5.22 -1.73
CA PHE A 11 24.16 6.20 -0.80
C PHE A 11 24.79 7.38 -1.52
N TYR A 12 25.60 7.13 -2.55
CA TYR A 12 26.22 8.17 -3.36
C TYR A 12 25.18 9.11 -3.98
N ARG A 13 24.10 8.57 -4.55
CA ARG A 13 23.00 9.38 -5.12
C ARG A 13 22.32 10.24 -4.05
N VAL A 14 22.09 9.70 -2.86
CA VAL A 14 21.47 10.46 -1.75
C VAL A 14 22.40 11.61 -1.32
N LEU A 15 23.68 11.35 -1.12
CA LEU A 15 24.67 12.35 -0.73
C LEU A 15 24.79 13.47 -1.77
N LEU A 16 24.91 13.09 -3.05
CA LEU A 16 24.97 14.04 -4.16
C LEU A 16 23.71 14.91 -4.23
N ASN A 17 22.52 14.34 -4.04
CA ASN A 17 21.27 15.09 -4.06
C ASN A 17 21.09 15.97 -2.82
N ASP A 18 21.57 15.55 -1.64
CA ASP A 18 21.62 16.38 -0.43
C ASP A 18 22.52 17.59 -0.65
N GLU A 19 23.72 17.39 -1.20
CA GLU A 19 24.68 18.44 -1.48
C GLU A 19 24.15 19.45 -2.51
N LYS A 20 23.59 18.97 -3.62
CA LYS A 20 22.89 19.81 -4.61
C LYS A 20 21.76 20.61 -3.98
N ALA A 21 20.93 19.99 -3.14
CA ALA A 21 19.86 20.69 -2.45
C ALA A 21 20.39 21.81 -1.54
N ARG A 22 21.49 21.57 -0.81
CA ARG A 22 22.13 22.60 0.02
C ARG A 22 22.65 23.76 -0.79
N LEU A 23 23.33 23.49 -1.91
CA LEU A 23 23.86 24.53 -2.79
C LEU A 23 22.73 25.42 -3.33
N VAL A 24 21.67 24.82 -3.87
CA VAL A 24 20.52 25.56 -4.40
C VAL A 24 19.85 26.39 -3.30
N LEU A 25 19.58 25.80 -2.14
CA LEU A 25 18.85 26.48 -1.06
C LEU A 25 19.68 27.55 -0.33
N LYS A 26 21.02 27.46 -0.33
CA LYS A 26 21.90 28.48 0.25
C LYS A 26 22.14 29.66 -0.69
N ASN A 27 22.28 29.39 -1.98
CA ASN A 27 22.62 30.41 -2.97
C ASN A 27 21.40 31.21 -3.46
N ASN A 28 20.20 30.82 -3.07
CA ASN A 28 18.95 31.46 -3.49
C ASN A 28 18.11 31.81 -2.26
N HIS A 29 17.37 32.92 -2.30
CA HIS A 29 16.43 33.31 -1.25
C HIS A 29 15.11 32.52 -1.37
N ILE A 30 15.16 31.22 -1.08
CA ILE A 30 14.00 30.32 -1.18
C ILE A 30 13.16 30.38 0.10
N LYS A 31 11.91 30.82 -0.02
CA LYS A 31 10.96 30.92 1.11
C LYS A 31 10.15 29.65 1.35
N ALA A 32 10.01 28.80 0.33
CA ALA A 32 9.30 27.52 0.39
C ALA A 32 9.65 26.67 -0.84
N ILE A 33 9.42 25.36 -0.76
CA ILE A 33 9.49 24.46 -1.92
C ILE A 33 8.15 23.74 -2.12
N LEU A 34 7.83 23.41 -3.37
CA LEU A 34 6.68 22.59 -3.74
C LEU A 34 7.16 21.28 -4.36
N VAL A 35 6.68 20.16 -3.83
CA VAL A 35 7.05 18.82 -4.31
C VAL A 35 5.81 17.94 -4.51
N SER A 36 5.81 17.10 -5.54
CA SER A 36 4.79 16.06 -5.73
C SER A 36 5.03 14.87 -4.80
N HIS A 37 6.29 14.55 -4.52
CA HIS A 37 6.72 13.53 -3.55
C HIS A 37 7.78 14.15 -2.64
N TYR A 38 7.67 13.99 -1.32
CA TYR A 38 8.66 14.50 -0.36
C TYR A 38 9.62 13.41 0.15
N ILE A 39 9.58 12.24 -0.50
CA ILE A 39 10.26 10.99 -0.13
C ILE A 39 11.04 10.44 -1.33
N GLY A 40 11.74 9.32 -1.12
CA GLY A 40 12.50 8.64 -2.15
C GLY A 40 13.81 9.34 -2.50
N LEU A 41 14.52 8.81 -3.50
CA LEU A 41 15.88 9.24 -3.85
C LEU A 41 15.90 10.54 -4.66
N GLY A 42 14.81 10.89 -5.34
CA GLY A 42 14.71 12.08 -6.19
C GLY A 42 14.56 13.36 -5.37
N SER A 43 13.34 13.64 -4.90
CA SER A 43 12.98 14.86 -4.17
C SER A 43 13.10 14.73 -2.64
N GLY A 44 13.24 13.52 -2.11
CA GLY A 44 13.43 13.30 -0.67
C GLY A 44 14.57 14.11 -0.07
N PRO A 45 15.81 14.06 -0.61
CA PRO A 45 16.92 14.87 -0.11
C PRO A 45 16.61 16.38 -0.08
N LEU A 46 16.00 16.93 -1.14
CA LEU A 46 15.59 18.32 -1.20
C LEU A 46 14.61 18.68 -0.07
N SER A 47 13.56 17.87 0.14
CA SER A 47 12.60 18.08 1.23
C SER A 47 13.26 17.99 2.61
N ARG A 48 14.18 17.04 2.81
CA ARG A 48 14.91 16.87 4.08
C ARG A 48 15.82 18.06 4.38
N VAL A 49 16.56 18.55 3.39
CA VAL A 49 17.44 19.72 3.54
C VAL A 49 16.63 20.99 3.79
N ALA A 50 15.56 21.23 3.02
CA ALA A 50 14.69 22.39 3.21
C ALA A 50 14.15 22.45 4.65
N LEU A 51 13.59 21.35 5.16
CA LEU A 51 13.08 21.28 6.53
C LEU A 51 14.16 21.48 7.60
N LYS A 52 15.39 20.98 7.37
CA LYS A 52 16.53 21.24 8.27
C LYS A 52 16.92 22.72 8.29
N MET A 53 16.79 23.41 7.16
CA MET A 53 17.02 24.86 7.01
C MET A 53 15.81 25.71 7.43
N LYS A 54 14.76 25.10 8.01
CA LYS A 54 13.49 25.77 8.37
C LYS A 54 12.77 26.40 7.17
N ILE A 55 12.98 25.86 5.97
CA ILE A 55 12.25 26.22 4.75
C ILE A 55 11.03 25.29 4.64
N PRO A 56 9.79 25.82 4.62
CA PRO A 56 8.57 25.03 4.46
C PRO A 56 8.55 24.19 3.19
N VAL A 57 8.04 22.97 3.31
CA VAL A 57 7.83 22.04 2.19
C VAL A 57 6.34 21.86 1.97
N TYR A 58 5.87 22.35 0.83
CA TYR A 58 4.52 22.11 0.33
C TYR A 58 4.53 20.79 -0.42
N TRP A 59 3.76 19.83 0.07
CA TRP A 59 3.48 18.61 -0.65
C TRP A 59 2.16 18.73 -1.38
N LYS A 60 2.21 18.56 -2.70
CA LYS A 60 1.03 18.37 -3.55
C LYS A 60 0.86 16.87 -3.77
N GLY A 61 -0.03 16.28 -2.99
CA GLY A 61 -0.45 14.89 -3.14
C GLY A 61 -1.82 14.73 -3.81
N GLY A 62 -2.29 13.50 -3.81
CA GLY A 62 -3.56 13.11 -4.43
C GLY A 62 -3.38 12.47 -5.82
N GLY A 63 -4.41 11.77 -6.27
CA GLY A 63 -4.54 11.23 -7.62
C GLY A 63 -5.70 11.91 -8.35
N HIS A 64 -5.91 11.54 -9.62
CA HIS A 64 -7.01 11.92 -10.52
C HIS A 64 -8.08 12.82 -9.90
N GLU A 65 -8.12 14.08 -10.34
CA GLU A 65 -9.11 15.12 -9.95
C GLU A 65 -9.05 15.61 -8.50
N ILE A 66 -8.25 14.99 -7.62
CA ILE A 66 -8.15 15.40 -6.23
C ILE A 66 -6.76 15.98 -5.92
N ILE A 67 -6.71 17.29 -5.66
CA ILE A 67 -5.50 17.95 -5.17
C ILE A 67 -5.51 17.90 -3.63
N ALA A 68 -4.48 17.28 -3.05
CA ALA A 68 -4.17 17.38 -1.63
C ALA A 68 -2.99 18.33 -1.46
N LEU A 69 -3.12 19.32 -0.58
CA LEU A 69 -2.01 20.17 -0.20
C LEU A 69 -1.72 20.01 1.29
N THR A 70 -0.45 19.88 1.64
CA THR A 70 0.00 19.79 3.03
C THR A 70 1.31 20.54 3.16
N VAL A 71 1.49 21.21 4.30
CA VAL A 71 2.71 21.96 4.59
C VAL A 71 3.45 21.28 5.72
N PHE A 72 4.70 20.91 5.46
CA PHE A 72 5.63 20.48 6.48
C PHE A 72 6.53 21.65 6.84
N ASN A 73 6.55 22.01 8.13
CA ASN A 73 7.43 23.02 8.70
C ASN A 73 8.59 22.39 9.50
N LYS A 74 8.43 21.12 9.90
CA LYS A 74 9.42 20.37 10.68
C LYS A 74 9.58 18.96 10.13
N LEU A 75 10.78 18.40 10.28
CA LEU A 75 11.09 17.05 9.81
C LEU A 75 10.18 15.98 10.43
N SER A 76 9.74 16.14 11.69
CA SER A 76 8.85 15.18 12.34
C SER A 76 7.45 15.07 11.72
N GLN A 77 7.02 16.09 10.96
CA GLN A 77 5.68 16.17 10.37
C GLN A 77 5.54 15.38 9.07
N VAL A 78 6.66 14.99 8.46
CA VAL A 78 6.66 14.23 7.19
C VAL A 78 6.00 12.85 7.32
N TYR A 79 5.77 12.36 8.53
CA TYR A 79 5.09 11.10 8.81
C TYR A 79 3.62 11.31 9.15
N ASP A 80 3.16 12.56 9.25
CA ASP A 80 1.78 12.89 9.52
C ASP A 80 1.04 12.89 8.17
N TYR A 81 0.81 11.69 7.63
CA TYR A 81 0.22 11.52 6.31
C TYR A 81 -1.14 12.23 6.26
N PRO A 82 -1.34 13.14 5.30
CA PRO A 82 -2.55 13.95 5.26
C PRO A 82 -3.76 13.13 4.86
N ARG A 83 -4.94 13.60 5.26
CA ARG A 83 -6.23 12.90 5.12
C ARG A 83 -6.40 11.64 5.97
N LYS A 84 -5.51 11.37 6.92
CA LYS A 84 -5.76 10.37 7.95
C LYS A 84 -6.76 10.93 8.98
N PRO A 85 -7.99 10.40 9.09
CA PRO A 85 -8.91 10.83 10.13
C PRO A 85 -8.33 10.46 11.50
N SER A 86 -8.49 11.35 12.48
CA SER A 86 -8.10 11.04 13.86
C SER A 86 -9.08 10.02 14.45
N LYS A 87 -8.60 9.20 15.40
CA LYS A 87 -9.47 8.26 16.13
C LYS A 87 -10.68 8.98 16.73
N LYS A 88 -10.48 10.16 17.32
CA LYS A 88 -11.54 11.00 17.88
C LYS A 88 -12.60 11.38 16.84
N LEU A 89 -12.19 11.71 15.62
CA LEU A 89 -13.12 12.02 14.53
C LEU A 89 -13.89 10.77 14.11
N ILE A 90 -13.24 9.62 13.95
CA ILE A 90 -13.91 8.35 13.62
C ILE A 90 -14.92 8.00 14.71
N ASP A 91 -14.52 8.01 15.98
CA ASP A 91 -15.39 7.70 17.12
C ASP A 91 -16.62 8.63 17.15
N LEU A 92 -16.43 9.92 16.86
CA LEU A 92 -17.52 10.89 16.77
C LEU A 92 -18.48 10.57 15.62
N LEU A 93 -17.95 10.28 14.43
CA LEU A 93 -18.73 9.95 13.24
C LEU A 93 -19.55 8.67 13.46
N VAL A 94 -18.93 7.63 14.02
CA VAL A 94 -19.60 6.37 14.35
C VAL A 94 -20.66 6.58 15.44
N LYS A 95 -20.36 7.35 16.49
CA LYS A 95 -21.32 7.56 17.60
C LYS A 95 -22.53 8.40 17.20
N LYS A 96 -22.32 9.51 16.48
CA LYS A 96 -23.36 10.52 16.22
C LYS A 96 -23.97 10.44 14.82
N TYR A 97 -23.22 9.92 13.85
CA TYR A 97 -23.58 10.00 12.43
C TYR A 97 -23.58 8.64 11.72
N LYS A 98 -23.65 7.51 12.45
CA LYS A 98 -23.62 6.15 11.90
C LYS A 98 -24.45 5.96 10.63
N LYS A 99 -25.76 6.24 10.71
CA LYS A 99 -26.69 6.08 9.58
C LYS A 99 -26.31 6.93 8.37
N LYS A 100 -25.82 8.16 8.61
CA LYS A 100 -25.37 9.05 7.54
C LYS A 100 -24.09 8.51 6.89
N VAL A 101 -23.11 8.07 7.68
CA VAL A 101 -21.88 7.48 7.17
C VAL A 101 -22.17 6.24 6.33
N GLU A 102 -23.06 5.35 6.78
CA GLU A 102 -23.48 4.17 6.03
C GLU A 102 -24.18 4.53 4.72
N SER A 103 -25.11 5.49 4.75
CA SER A 103 -25.82 5.96 3.56
C SER A 103 -24.88 6.58 2.51
N GLU A 104 -23.99 7.48 2.95
CA GLU A 104 -23.00 8.13 2.07
C GLU A 104 -22.00 7.11 1.51
N PHE A 105 -21.59 6.11 2.30
CA PHE A 105 -20.73 5.04 1.83
C PHE A 105 -21.40 4.21 0.73
N ASN A 106 -22.66 3.80 0.93
CA ASN A 106 -23.40 3.05 -0.08
C ASN A 106 -23.56 3.85 -1.38
N LYS A 107 -23.90 5.14 -1.27
CA LYS A 107 -23.97 6.04 -2.42
C LYS A 107 -22.63 6.14 -3.15
N PHE A 108 -21.53 6.30 -2.42
CA PHE A 108 -20.18 6.34 -3.00
C PHE A 108 -19.84 5.04 -3.75
N ILE A 109 -20.18 3.88 -3.20
CA ILE A 109 -19.94 2.58 -3.86
C ILE A 109 -20.78 2.45 -5.15
N ASP A 110 -22.05 2.79 -5.09
CA ASP A 110 -22.95 2.73 -6.25
C ASP A 110 -22.48 3.66 -7.38
N GLU A 111 -22.07 4.89 -7.03
CA GLU A 111 -21.50 5.85 -7.98
C GLU A 111 -20.18 5.35 -8.56
N SER A 112 -19.30 4.76 -7.73
CA SER A 112 -18.00 4.23 -8.16
C SER A 112 -18.14 3.09 -9.17
N ILE A 113 -19.15 2.22 -9.00
CA ILE A 113 -19.45 1.15 -9.96
C ILE A 113 -20.03 1.75 -11.26
N LYS A 114 -21.02 2.64 -11.16
CA LYS A 114 -21.75 3.18 -12.32
C LYS A 114 -20.90 4.08 -13.21
N LEU A 115 -20.17 5.02 -12.61
CA LEU A 115 -19.50 6.08 -13.35
C LEU A 115 -18.19 5.62 -13.99
N SER A 116 -17.66 4.46 -13.58
CA SER A 116 -16.42 3.88 -14.09
C SER A 116 -15.25 4.87 -14.20
N ARG A 117 -15.22 5.90 -13.34
CA ARG A 117 -14.17 6.92 -13.36
C ARG A 117 -12.82 6.28 -13.08
N TYR A 118 -11.81 6.69 -13.84
CA TYR A 118 -10.45 6.22 -13.60
C TYR A 118 -9.96 6.74 -12.24
N GLY A 119 -9.69 5.83 -11.29
CA GLY A 119 -9.33 6.16 -9.92
C GLY A 119 -8.87 4.94 -9.12
N SER A 120 -8.62 5.09 -7.82
CA SER A 120 -8.13 4.00 -6.97
C SER A 120 -9.08 2.79 -6.98
N PHE A 121 -10.39 3.04 -7.00
CA PHE A 121 -11.41 1.99 -7.08
C PHE A 121 -11.35 1.21 -8.39
N SER A 122 -11.22 1.90 -9.54
CA SER A 122 -11.10 1.25 -10.84
C SER A 122 -9.80 0.44 -10.95
N VAL A 123 -8.69 0.93 -10.38
CA VAL A 123 -7.41 0.22 -10.38
C VAL A 123 -7.43 -1.03 -9.49
N ALA A 124 -8.10 -0.96 -8.34
CA ALA A 124 -8.13 -2.07 -7.38
C ALA A 124 -9.21 -3.13 -7.70
N TYR A 125 -10.40 -2.69 -8.15
CA TYR A 125 -11.57 -3.55 -8.32
C TYR A 125 -12.05 -3.66 -9.78
N ASN A 126 -11.45 -2.96 -10.73
CA ASN A 126 -11.96 -2.84 -12.12
C ASN A 126 -13.45 -2.41 -12.16
N ASN A 127 -13.88 -1.61 -11.18
CA ASN A 127 -15.27 -1.21 -10.96
C ASN A 127 -16.27 -2.38 -10.74
N VAL A 128 -15.77 -3.56 -10.37
CA VAL A 128 -16.57 -4.76 -10.13
C VAL A 128 -16.38 -5.26 -8.70
N LEU A 129 -17.45 -5.27 -7.92
CA LEU A 129 -17.46 -5.81 -6.54
C LEU A 129 -18.10 -7.19 -6.41
N SER A 130 -18.76 -7.68 -7.47
CA SER A 130 -19.39 -8.99 -7.50
C SER A 130 -18.54 -9.98 -8.30
N SER A 131 -18.64 -11.25 -7.92
CA SER A 131 -18.02 -12.33 -8.69
C SER A 131 -18.94 -13.55 -8.70
N SER A 132 -19.00 -14.25 -9.83
CA SER A 132 -19.67 -15.54 -9.95
C SER A 132 -18.87 -16.70 -9.34
N VAL A 133 -17.63 -16.42 -8.92
CA VAL A 133 -16.78 -17.36 -8.19
C VAL A 133 -17.20 -17.34 -6.72
N SER A 134 -17.90 -18.40 -6.32
CA SER A 134 -18.17 -18.68 -4.91
C SER A 134 -16.93 -19.20 -4.19
N LYS A 135 -16.95 -19.18 -2.86
CA LYS A 135 -15.89 -19.77 -2.02
C LYS A 135 -15.61 -21.23 -2.37
N ASP A 136 -16.64 -22.06 -2.57
CA ASP A 136 -16.47 -23.46 -2.96
C ASP A 136 -15.84 -23.62 -4.35
N LYS A 137 -16.25 -22.79 -5.33
CA LYS A 137 -15.62 -22.77 -6.66
C LYS A 137 -14.15 -22.36 -6.58
N PHE A 138 -13.84 -21.39 -5.73
CA PHE A 138 -12.47 -20.95 -5.47
C PHE A 138 -11.62 -22.08 -4.88
N LEU A 139 -12.10 -22.75 -3.82
CA LEU A 139 -11.41 -23.89 -3.19
C LEU A 139 -11.14 -25.01 -4.20
N LYS A 140 -12.13 -25.36 -5.01
CA LYS A 140 -11.99 -26.37 -6.07
C LYS A 140 -10.95 -25.96 -7.11
N LYS A 141 -11.02 -24.71 -7.62
CA LYS A 141 -10.07 -24.18 -8.60
C LYS A 141 -8.63 -24.19 -8.08
N MET A 142 -8.45 -23.87 -6.80
CA MET A 142 -7.13 -23.82 -6.17
C MET A 142 -6.66 -25.16 -5.60
N GLN A 143 -7.48 -26.21 -5.69
CA GLN A 143 -7.22 -27.56 -5.13
C GLN A 143 -6.95 -27.51 -3.61
N LEU A 144 -7.75 -26.72 -2.89
CA LEU A 144 -7.63 -26.49 -1.46
C LEU A 144 -8.71 -27.26 -0.68
N LYS A 145 -8.37 -27.66 0.54
CA LYS A 145 -9.32 -28.28 1.48
C LYS A 145 -10.29 -27.22 2.02
N LYS A 146 -11.48 -27.63 2.49
CA LYS A 146 -12.44 -26.75 3.16
C LYS A 146 -11.92 -26.32 4.55
N LYS A 147 -11.08 -25.28 4.56
CA LYS A 147 -10.49 -24.60 5.72
C LYS A 147 -10.65 -23.09 5.55
N PRO A 148 -10.50 -22.28 6.62
CA PRO A 148 -10.55 -20.83 6.47
C PRO A 148 -9.48 -20.33 5.47
N ILE A 149 -9.83 -19.33 4.67
CA ILE A 149 -9.02 -18.81 3.57
C ILE A 149 -8.49 -17.43 3.93
N PHE A 150 -7.18 -17.35 4.14
CA PHE A 150 -6.50 -16.12 4.52
C PHE A 150 -5.80 -15.55 3.29
N PHE A 151 -6.18 -14.36 2.88
CA PHE A 151 -5.54 -13.67 1.76
C PHE A 151 -4.46 -12.72 2.27
N VAL A 152 -3.22 -12.98 1.87
CA VAL A 152 -2.10 -12.08 2.09
C VAL A 152 -2.00 -11.15 0.87
N MET A 153 -2.41 -9.90 1.06
CA MET A 153 -2.44 -8.88 0.01
C MET A 153 -1.07 -8.20 -0.07
N LEU A 154 -0.23 -8.66 -0.99
CA LEU A 154 1.14 -8.17 -1.13
C LEU A 154 1.17 -6.71 -1.58
N HIS A 155 2.16 -5.98 -1.07
CA HIS A 155 2.49 -4.64 -1.52
C HIS A 155 3.56 -4.68 -2.63
N ALA A 156 3.68 -3.59 -3.39
CA ALA A 156 4.87 -3.35 -4.21
C ALA A 156 6.11 -3.21 -3.31
N PHE A 157 7.12 -4.06 -3.50
CA PHE A 157 8.27 -4.15 -2.59
C PHE A 157 9.26 -2.99 -2.70
N ASN A 158 9.34 -2.33 -3.86
CA ASN A 158 10.20 -1.18 -4.09
C ASN A 158 9.48 0.18 -3.85
N ASP A 159 8.30 0.15 -3.23
CA ASP A 159 7.63 1.35 -2.74
C ASP A 159 8.29 1.83 -1.43
N HIS A 160 7.72 2.85 -0.76
CA HIS A 160 8.30 3.51 0.40
C HIS A 160 7.62 3.08 1.71
N PRO A 161 8.01 1.95 2.34
CA PRO A 161 7.34 1.41 3.53
C PRO A 161 7.32 2.36 4.74
N HIS A 162 8.35 3.21 4.88
CA HIS A 162 8.49 4.17 5.99
C HIS A 162 7.96 5.58 5.68
N SER A 163 7.15 5.74 4.63
CA SER A 163 6.66 7.07 4.23
C SER A 163 5.41 7.54 4.97
N HIS A 164 4.60 6.61 5.48
CA HIS A 164 3.25 6.92 5.98
C HIS A 164 3.17 6.98 7.52
N PHE A 165 4.21 6.53 8.23
CA PHE A 165 4.19 6.37 9.69
C PHE A 165 5.58 6.61 10.28
N LYS A 166 5.61 6.97 11.58
CA LYS A 166 6.87 7.19 12.32
C LYS A 166 7.61 5.90 12.65
N LYS A 167 6.88 4.77 12.71
CA LYS A 167 7.41 3.45 13.08
C LYS A 167 6.65 2.37 12.31
N MET A 168 7.37 1.33 11.90
CA MET A 168 6.85 0.12 11.29
C MET A 168 7.44 -1.08 12.03
N LEU A 169 6.66 -2.16 12.14
CA LEU A 169 7.12 -3.39 12.81
C LEU A 169 8.21 -4.11 12.01
N PHE A 170 8.10 -4.06 10.69
CA PHE A 170 9.02 -4.71 9.75
C PHE A 170 10.02 -3.71 9.18
N ASN A 171 11.19 -4.20 8.77
CA ASN A 171 12.23 -3.38 8.16
C ASN A 171 11.79 -2.78 6.81
N ASP A 172 11.04 -3.55 6.03
CA ASP A 172 10.42 -3.13 4.78
C ASP A 172 9.30 -4.11 4.36
N TYR A 173 8.76 -3.96 3.16
CA TYR A 173 7.72 -4.85 2.64
C TYR A 173 8.23 -6.26 2.29
N TYR A 174 9.52 -6.43 1.99
CA TYR A 174 10.09 -7.73 1.71
C TYR A 174 10.30 -8.52 3.01
N ASP A 175 10.83 -7.88 4.05
CA ASP A 175 10.94 -8.44 5.39
C ASP A 175 9.58 -8.87 5.95
N TRP A 176 8.56 -8.01 5.82
CA TRP A 176 7.17 -8.36 6.14
C TRP A 176 6.70 -9.61 5.38
N PHE A 177 6.96 -9.66 4.07
CA PHE A 177 6.58 -10.79 3.23
C PHE A 177 7.25 -12.08 3.70
N ILE A 178 8.56 -12.09 3.91
CA ILE A 178 9.32 -13.29 4.31
C ILE A 178 8.85 -13.81 5.67
N GLN A 179 8.68 -12.93 6.65
CA GLN A 179 8.19 -13.32 7.97
C GLN A 179 6.77 -13.91 7.90
N THR A 180 5.87 -13.25 7.17
CA THR A 180 4.49 -13.72 6.97
C THR A 180 4.44 -15.04 6.21
N PHE A 181 5.28 -15.19 5.19
CA PHE A 181 5.38 -16.40 4.36
C PHE A 181 5.88 -17.59 5.16
N ASN A 182 6.92 -17.41 5.98
CA ASN A 182 7.43 -18.46 6.85
C ASN A 182 6.38 -18.91 7.88
N PHE A 183 5.65 -17.96 8.47
CA PHE A 183 4.53 -18.28 9.36
C PHE A 183 3.44 -19.09 8.63
N ALA A 184 2.98 -18.62 7.47
CA ALA A 184 1.95 -19.28 6.68
C ALA A 184 2.32 -20.73 6.30
N LYS A 185 3.59 -20.97 5.95
CA LYS A 185 4.09 -22.33 5.67
C LYS A 185 3.97 -23.25 6.88
N SER A 186 4.18 -22.73 8.08
CA SER A 186 4.11 -23.49 9.34
C SER A 186 2.68 -23.74 9.85
N ASP A 187 1.67 -23.02 9.35
CA ASP A 187 0.27 -23.17 9.76
C ASP A 187 -0.61 -23.85 8.68
N PRO A 188 -0.66 -25.19 8.66
CA PRO A 188 -1.52 -25.94 7.75
C PRO A 188 -3.00 -25.91 8.13
N SER A 189 -3.39 -25.29 9.25
CA SER A 189 -4.79 -25.22 9.68
C SER A 189 -5.64 -24.26 8.85
N LYS A 190 -4.99 -23.41 8.03
CA LYS A 190 -5.60 -22.41 7.16
C LYS A 190 -5.11 -22.58 5.72
N ASN A 191 -5.89 -22.06 4.77
CA ASN A 191 -5.45 -21.90 3.39
C ASN A 191 -4.89 -20.50 3.20
N TRP A 192 -3.60 -20.37 2.91
CA TRP A 192 -2.92 -19.08 2.73
C TRP A 192 -2.77 -18.73 1.26
N ILE A 193 -3.29 -17.59 0.85
CA ILE A 193 -3.27 -17.13 -0.53
C ILE A 193 -2.46 -15.84 -0.62
N PHE A 194 -1.24 -15.92 -1.13
CA PHE A 194 -0.40 -14.76 -1.41
C PHE A 194 -0.79 -14.16 -2.75
N LYS A 195 -1.43 -12.99 -2.73
CA LYS A 195 -1.90 -12.30 -3.92
C LYS A 195 -1.00 -11.12 -4.24
N GLU A 196 -0.42 -11.13 -5.44
CA GLU A 196 0.44 -10.06 -5.94
C GLU A 196 -0.35 -8.75 -6.12
N HIS A 197 0.32 -7.63 -5.86
CA HIS A 197 -0.25 -6.29 -6.03
C HIS A 197 -0.66 -6.05 -7.50
N PRO A 198 -1.88 -5.55 -7.79
CA PRO A 198 -2.34 -5.34 -9.17
C PRO A 198 -1.46 -4.33 -9.93
N ALA A 199 -0.96 -3.32 -9.23
CA ALA A 199 -0.10 -2.29 -9.79
C ALA A 199 1.39 -2.69 -9.88
N ASN A 200 1.78 -3.93 -9.52
CA ASN A 200 3.19 -4.33 -9.47
C ASN A 200 3.94 -4.15 -10.81
N LYS A 201 3.22 -4.07 -11.94
CA LYS A 201 3.80 -3.70 -13.25
C LYS A 201 4.50 -2.34 -13.27
N PHE A 202 4.05 -1.40 -12.43
CA PHE A 202 4.66 -0.07 -12.28
C PHE A 202 5.81 -0.06 -11.25
N TYR A 203 6.01 -1.18 -10.56
CA TYR A 203 6.93 -1.38 -9.46
C TYR A 203 7.82 -2.60 -9.71
N PRO A 204 8.51 -2.69 -10.86
CA PRO A 204 9.28 -3.89 -11.21
C PRO A 204 10.46 -4.08 -10.25
N THR A 205 10.55 -5.28 -9.67
CA THR A 205 11.72 -5.76 -8.94
C THR A 205 12.61 -6.56 -9.89
N LYS A 206 13.90 -6.25 -9.95
CA LYS A 206 14.86 -6.94 -10.83
C LYS A 206 15.57 -8.11 -10.16
N ASP A 207 15.55 -8.12 -8.84
CA ASP A 207 16.32 -8.98 -7.95
C ASP A 207 15.44 -9.93 -7.13
N LEU A 208 14.13 -9.95 -7.42
CA LEU A 208 13.18 -10.86 -6.81
C LEU A 208 12.45 -11.64 -7.89
N ASP A 209 12.61 -12.96 -7.84
CA ASP A 209 11.87 -13.89 -8.69
C ASP A 209 10.80 -14.60 -7.85
N PHE A 210 9.55 -14.13 -7.97
CA PHE A 210 8.41 -14.76 -7.32
C PHE A 210 8.18 -16.19 -7.81
N LYS A 211 8.53 -16.54 -9.06
CA LYS A 211 8.34 -17.92 -9.53
C LYS A 211 9.24 -18.86 -8.75
N GLU A 212 10.49 -18.46 -8.51
CA GLU A 212 11.42 -19.27 -7.71
C GLU A 212 11.00 -19.33 -6.24
N ILE A 213 10.61 -18.20 -5.63
CA ILE A 213 10.11 -18.17 -4.24
C ILE A 213 8.86 -19.05 -4.07
N MET A 214 8.01 -19.11 -5.10
CA MET A 214 6.71 -19.80 -5.08
C MET A 214 6.74 -21.17 -5.78
N LYS A 215 7.91 -21.70 -6.15
CA LYS A 215 8.05 -22.93 -6.95
C LYS A 215 7.59 -24.19 -6.22
N SER A 216 7.81 -24.24 -4.90
CA SER A 216 7.51 -25.41 -4.08
C SER A 216 6.76 -25.01 -2.83
N LEU A 217 5.47 -24.70 -3.02
CA LEU A 217 4.58 -24.34 -1.93
C LEU A 217 3.92 -25.57 -1.30
N PRO A 218 3.78 -25.62 0.04
CA PRO A 218 2.89 -26.57 0.69
C PRO A 218 1.48 -26.52 0.10
N GLN A 219 0.73 -27.62 0.15
CA GLN A 219 -0.60 -27.70 -0.47
C GLN A 219 -1.55 -26.58 -0.01
N HIS A 220 -1.46 -26.17 1.25
CA HIS A 220 -2.30 -25.14 1.86
C HIS A 220 -1.86 -23.70 1.57
N VAL A 221 -0.73 -23.51 0.88
CA VAL A 221 -0.22 -22.19 0.47
C VAL A 221 -0.30 -22.07 -1.05
N LYS A 222 -0.87 -20.97 -1.53
CA LYS A 222 -1.00 -20.68 -2.96
C LYS A 222 -0.55 -19.27 -3.28
N PHE A 223 -0.03 -19.09 -4.48
CA PHE A 223 0.29 -17.79 -5.04
C PHE A 223 -0.67 -17.42 -6.16
N VAL A 224 -1.13 -16.18 -6.17
CA VAL A 224 -1.99 -15.60 -7.20
C VAL A 224 -1.25 -14.40 -7.78
N SER A 225 -0.73 -14.56 -9.01
CA SER A 225 -0.07 -13.47 -9.71
C SER A 225 -1.05 -12.37 -10.12
N ARG A 226 -0.52 -11.18 -10.41
CA ARG A 226 -1.31 -10.02 -10.86
C ARG A 226 -2.07 -10.25 -12.16
N ASN A 227 -1.59 -11.19 -12.99
CA ASN A 227 -2.19 -11.55 -14.27
C ASN A 227 -3.28 -12.64 -14.15
N SER A 228 -3.53 -13.13 -12.93
CA SER A 228 -4.58 -14.11 -12.68
C SER A 228 -5.98 -13.50 -12.83
N SER A 229 -6.95 -14.32 -13.23
CA SER A 229 -8.37 -13.96 -13.24
C SER A 229 -8.97 -13.77 -11.84
N ILE A 230 -8.20 -14.06 -10.78
CA ILE A 230 -8.61 -13.89 -9.38
C ILE A 230 -8.38 -12.43 -8.99
N GLY A 231 -9.38 -11.58 -9.26
CA GLY A 231 -9.42 -10.17 -8.87
C GLY A 231 -9.92 -9.93 -7.45
N ALA A 232 -9.99 -8.66 -7.04
CA ALA A 232 -10.46 -8.26 -5.72
C ALA A 232 -11.91 -8.72 -5.43
N SER A 233 -12.79 -8.76 -6.43
CA SER A 233 -14.16 -9.27 -6.27
C SER A 233 -14.23 -10.74 -5.88
N VAL A 234 -13.27 -11.57 -6.31
CA VAL A 234 -13.17 -12.97 -5.86
C VAL A 234 -12.71 -13.02 -4.40
N VAL A 235 -11.77 -12.16 -4.02
CA VAL A 235 -11.30 -12.04 -2.63
C VAL A 235 -12.47 -11.70 -1.71
N LEU A 236 -13.28 -10.71 -2.08
CA LEU A 236 -14.48 -10.29 -1.35
C LEU A 236 -15.50 -11.42 -1.11
N ASN A 237 -15.52 -12.45 -1.96
CA ASN A 237 -16.44 -13.59 -1.84
C ASN A 237 -15.85 -14.80 -1.10
N ALA A 238 -14.52 -14.93 -1.09
CA ALA A 238 -13.85 -16.16 -0.67
C ALA A 238 -13.05 -16.02 0.63
N ALA A 239 -12.55 -14.81 0.92
CA ALA A 239 -11.68 -14.57 2.06
C ALA A 239 -12.45 -14.64 3.39
N ASP A 240 -11.86 -15.30 4.37
CA ASP A 240 -12.28 -15.25 5.77
C ASP A 240 -11.48 -14.22 6.57
N LEU A 241 -10.30 -13.85 6.09
CA LEU A 241 -9.42 -12.86 6.71
C LEU A 241 -8.45 -12.26 5.68
N ILE A 242 -8.16 -10.97 5.83
CA ILE A 242 -7.16 -10.25 5.05
C ILE A 242 -5.92 -9.98 5.90
N VAL A 243 -4.76 -10.35 5.38
CA VAL A 243 -3.46 -9.97 5.93
C VAL A 243 -2.82 -8.96 4.98
N THR A 244 -2.50 -7.78 5.50
CA THR A 244 -1.73 -6.77 4.77
C THR A 244 -0.82 -6.03 5.74
N CYS A 245 0.26 -5.45 5.24
CA CYS A 245 1.10 -4.59 6.05
C CYS A 245 0.53 -3.17 6.14
N LEU A 246 0.45 -2.48 4.99
CA LEU A 246 0.02 -1.08 4.87
C LEU A 246 -0.94 -0.84 3.69
N GLY A 247 -1.44 -1.91 3.05
CA GLY A 247 -2.35 -1.77 1.92
C GLY A 247 -3.74 -1.31 2.34
N THR A 248 -4.43 -0.57 1.46
CA THR A 248 -5.80 -0.11 1.70
C THR A 248 -6.80 -1.26 1.88
N ALA A 249 -6.45 -2.47 1.43
CA ALA A 249 -7.23 -3.70 1.63
C ALA A 249 -7.62 -3.93 3.11
N GLY A 250 -6.78 -3.53 4.07
CA GLY A 250 -7.07 -3.65 5.50
C GLY A 250 -8.15 -2.69 6.02
N VAL A 251 -8.61 -1.74 5.21
CA VAL A 251 -9.73 -0.84 5.52
C VAL A 251 -10.90 -1.10 4.57
N GLU A 252 -10.61 -1.31 3.28
CA GLU A 252 -11.62 -1.50 2.24
C GLU A 252 -12.39 -2.82 2.41
N MET A 253 -11.71 -3.94 2.66
CA MET A 253 -12.35 -5.26 2.72
C MET A 253 -13.29 -5.40 3.94
N PRO A 254 -12.91 -4.92 5.15
CA PRO A 254 -13.85 -4.79 6.26
C PRO A 254 -15.05 -3.89 5.91
N ALA A 255 -14.83 -2.74 5.27
CA ALA A 255 -15.91 -1.82 4.94
C ALA A 255 -16.89 -2.38 3.89
N LEU A 256 -16.40 -3.15 2.92
CA LEU A 256 -17.20 -3.68 1.81
C LEU A 256 -17.97 -4.96 2.17
N ARG A 257 -17.39 -5.82 3.01
CA ARG A 257 -17.92 -7.18 3.27
C ARG A 257 -17.78 -7.65 4.72
N GLY A 258 -17.28 -6.82 5.63
CA GLY A 258 -17.07 -7.22 7.02
C GLY A 258 -15.98 -8.27 7.20
N ILE A 259 -15.07 -8.41 6.22
CA ILE A 259 -13.95 -9.35 6.32
C ILE A 259 -12.93 -8.77 7.30
N PRO A 260 -12.54 -9.50 8.36
CA PRO A 260 -11.49 -9.08 9.29
C PRO A 260 -10.14 -8.80 8.62
#